data_AF-A0A4E0R335-F1
#
_entry.id   AF-A0A4E0R335-F1
#
_cell.length_a   1.000
_cell.length_b   1.000
_cell.length_c   1.000
_cell.angle_alpha   90.00
_cell.angle_beta   90.00
_cell.angle_gamma   90.00
#
_symmetry.space_group_name_H-M   'P 1'
#
loop_
_entity.id
_entity.type
_entity.pdbx_description
1 polymer ?
#
loop_
_entity_poly.entity_id
_entity_poly.type
_entity_poly.pdbx_seq_one_letter_code
_entity_poly.pdbx_strand_id
1 'polypeptide(L)'
;MFRVNGVRPPEGRLTTSTVTSKRCSRLLELFSKQYRLTTVLLPTIWFGAAFAYYGVVLLSAEIFRFRQDCYRTSSLHPVSSDKNLTAASIQASIVHQVVPHQDVSCCQELTDSDFVTMIVSSVGEFVNIPIIVILIDLLGRKITMGIWNGITGLMFFILYICMSRQAMTGVLFGVRAMAAALLSLAYVYTGEVFPTTVRALAIGIFSSVSRLGAMTTPYVAQVMLPEYSEIGALSLYAAISLLCAVLSFVLPIETAGRELPNTIEEPDSE
;
A
#
# COMPACT_ATOMS: atom_id res chain seq x y z
N MET A 1 42.07 16.56 -8.38
CA MET A 1 42.91 15.73 -9.28
C MET A 1 42.17 14.41 -9.50
N PHE A 2 41.31 14.33 -10.52
CA PHE A 2 40.51 13.14 -10.81
C PHE A 2 41.19 12.32 -11.90
N ARG A 3 41.84 11.21 -11.52
CA ARG A 3 42.32 10.18 -12.44
C ARG A 3 41.47 8.94 -12.18
N VAL A 4 40.36 8.83 -12.88
CA VAL A 4 39.63 7.56 -13.02
C VAL A 4 39.43 7.37 -14.52
N ASN A 5 40.08 6.36 -15.07
CA ASN A 5 39.94 5.80 -16.43
C ASN A 5 40.72 6.37 -17.61
N GLY A 6 41.68 7.29 -17.45
CA GLY A 6 42.67 7.58 -18.53
C GLY A 6 42.10 8.16 -19.83
N VAL A 7 40.78 8.35 -19.92
CA VAL A 7 40.09 9.02 -21.01
C VAL A 7 40.06 10.52 -20.68
N ARG A 8 40.49 11.35 -21.64
CA ARG A 8 40.38 12.80 -21.49
C ARG A 8 38.89 13.15 -21.52
N PRO A 9 38.35 13.85 -20.50
CA PRO A 9 36.98 14.33 -20.57
C PRO A 9 36.84 15.25 -21.79
N PRO A 10 35.68 15.26 -22.48
CA PRO A 10 35.43 16.18 -23.58
C PRO A 10 35.68 17.62 -23.11
N GLU A 11 36.35 18.42 -23.94
CA GLU A 11 36.62 19.83 -23.64
C GLU A 11 35.31 20.62 -23.64
N GLY A 12 34.75 20.79 -22.45
CA GLY A 12 33.58 21.61 -22.20
C GLY A 12 33.97 22.80 -21.33
N ARG A 13 33.56 24.01 -21.74
CA ARG A 13 33.59 25.17 -20.84
C ARG A 13 32.53 24.93 -19.77
N LEU A 14 32.92 24.86 -18.50
CA LEU A 14 31.98 24.91 -17.38
C LEU A 14 31.29 26.27 -17.41
N THR A 15 30.15 26.35 -18.08
CA THR A 15 29.22 27.45 -17.93
C THR A 15 28.49 27.21 -16.62
N THR A 16 28.76 28.06 -15.62
CA THR A 16 27.82 28.21 -14.52
C THR A 16 26.53 28.72 -15.13
N SER A 17 25.55 27.84 -15.35
CA SER A 17 24.19 28.28 -15.62
C SER A 17 23.79 29.15 -14.44
N THR A 18 23.70 30.47 -14.66
CA THR A 18 23.02 31.41 -13.76
C THR A 18 21.55 31.01 -13.74
N VAL A 19 21.24 29.94 -13.00
CA VAL A 19 19.87 29.57 -12.67
C VAL A 19 19.43 30.60 -11.65
N THR A 20 19.01 31.77 -12.13
CA THR A 20 18.24 32.74 -11.38
C THR A 20 16.89 32.09 -11.09
N SER A 21 16.88 31.16 -10.13
CA SER A 21 15.74 30.32 -9.80
C SER A 21 14.60 31.19 -9.24
N LYS A 22 13.67 31.58 -10.10
CA LYS A 22 12.29 31.78 -9.65
C LYS A 22 11.75 30.41 -9.25
N ARG A 23 11.75 30.11 -7.94
CA ARG A 23 11.19 28.87 -7.35
C ARG A 23 9.77 28.55 -7.87
N CYS A 24 8.99 29.59 -8.18
CA CYS A 24 7.65 29.50 -8.75
C CYS A 24 7.64 28.92 -10.19
N SER A 25 8.67 29.21 -11.01
CA SER A 25 8.81 28.66 -12.37
C SER A 25 8.93 27.13 -12.32
N ARG A 26 9.75 26.62 -11.41
CA ARG A 26 10.00 25.17 -11.25
C ARG A 26 8.77 24.36 -10.85
N LEU A 27 7.84 24.96 -10.10
CA LEU A 27 6.55 24.34 -9.78
C LEU A 27 5.61 24.34 -10.98
N LEU A 28 5.56 25.45 -11.73
CA LEU A 28 4.75 25.58 -12.94
C LEU A 28 5.24 24.67 -14.08
N GLU A 29 6.56 24.41 -14.14
CA GLU A 29 7.19 23.47 -15.07
C GLU A 29 6.67 22.03 -14.91
N LEU A 30 6.30 21.62 -13.69
CA LEU A 30 5.67 20.33 -13.43
C LEU A 30 4.29 20.20 -14.10
N PHE A 31 3.62 21.35 -14.30
CA PHE A 31 2.35 21.46 -15.00
C PHE A 31 2.54 21.95 -16.45
N SER A 32 3.65 21.59 -17.10
CA SER A 32 3.79 21.80 -18.55
C SER A 32 2.81 20.91 -19.32
N LYS A 33 2.40 21.34 -20.53
CA LYS A 33 1.38 20.63 -21.33
C LYS A 33 1.69 19.14 -21.54
N GLN A 34 2.98 18.78 -21.55
CA GLN A 34 3.49 17.42 -21.69
C GLN A 34 3.30 16.56 -20.42
N TYR A 35 3.47 17.13 -19.23
CA TYR A 35 3.43 16.38 -17.96
C TYR A 35 2.17 16.61 -17.12
N ARG A 36 1.30 17.57 -17.47
CA ARG A 36 0.08 17.95 -16.70
C ARG A 36 -0.74 16.75 -16.25
N LEU A 37 -1.06 15.84 -17.16
CA LEU A 37 -1.90 14.69 -16.83
C LEU A 37 -1.19 13.76 -15.85
N THR A 38 0.09 13.47 -16.07
CA THR A 38 0.90 12.65 -15.17
C THR A 38 1.04 13.30 -13.79
N THR A 39 1.26 14.61 -13.73
CA THR A 39 1.36 15.39 -12.48
C THR A 39 0.06 15.41 -11.68
N VAL A 40 -1.10 15.21 -12.32
CA VAL A 40 -2.40 15.11 -11.63
C VAL A 40 -2.72 13.66 -11.22
N LEU A 41 -2.40 12.68 -12.07
CA LEU A 41 -2.74 11.27 -11.81
C LEU A 41 -1.78 10.61 -10.81
N LEU A 42 -0.49 10.91 -10.91
CA LEU A 42 0.55 10.22 -10.14
C LEU A 42 0.48 10.51 -8.62
N PRO A 43 0.17 11.73 -8.13
CA PRO A 43 -0.07 11.94 -6.70
C PRO A 43 -1.18 11.05 -6.14
N THR A 44 -2.25 10.82 -6.90
CA THR A 44 -3.37 9.94 -6.48
C THR A 44 -2.91 8.49 -6.37
N ILE A 45 -2.07 8.03 -7.31
CA ILE A 45 -1.47 6.69 -7.24
C ILE A 45 -0.51 6.57 -6.04
N TRP A 46 0.29 7.60 -5.75
CA TRP A 46 1.13 7.65 -4.55
C TRP A 46 0.33 7.62 -3.26
N PHE A 47 -0.79 8.34 -3.21
CA PHE A 47 -1.74 8.29 -2.10
C PHE A 47 -2.26 6.86 -1.91
N GLY A 48 -2.79 6.24 -2.98
CA GLY A 48 -3.35 4.89 -2.92
C GLY A 48 -2.32 3.81 -2.56
N ALA A 49 -1.11 3.89 -3.10
CA ALA A 49 -0.02 2.97 -2.78
C ALA A 49 0.38 3.04 -1.30
N ALA A 50 0.52 4.26 -0.74
CA ALA A 50 0.79 4.41 0.68
C ALA A 50 -0.40 3.97 1.55
N PHE A 51 -1.62 4.37 1.17
CA PHE A 51 -2.84 3.97 1.88
C PHE A 51 -2.97 2.44 1.95
N ALA A 52 -2.72 1.74 0.85
CA ALA A 52 -2.70 0.27 0.81
C ALA A 52 -1.56 -0.33 1.63
N TYR A 53 -0.34 0.19 1.53
CA TYR A 53 0.84 -0.32 2.24
C TYR A 53 0.71 -0.18 3.76
N TYR A 54 0.46 1.03 4.25
CA TYR A 54 0.25 1.24 5.68
C TYR A 54 -1.04 0.55 6.13
N GLY A 55 -2.05 0.46 5.25
CA GLY A 55 -3.31 -0.25 5.46
C GLY A 55 -3.11 -1.70 5.81
N VAL A 56 -2.48 -2.47 4.93
CA VAL A 56 -2.21 -3.89 5.20
C VAL A 56 -1.34 -4.06 6.44
N VAL A 57 -0.41 -3.12 6.71
CA VAL A 57 0.42 -3.20 7.92
C VAL A 57 -0.42 -3.12 9.19
N LEU A 58 -1.32 -2.14 9.28
CA LEU A 58 -2.20 -1.99 10.44
C LEU A 58 -3.29 -3.05 10.48
N LEU A 59 -3.91 -3.36 9.34
CA LEU A 59 -4.93 -4.42 9.25
C LEU A 59 -4.38 -5.76 9.70
N SER A 60 -3.12 -6.08 9.39
CA SER A 60 -2.56 -7.35 9.84
C SER A 60 -2.50 -7.50 11.35
N ALA A 61 -2.39 -6.41 12.11
CA ALA A 61 -2.41 -6.45 13.56
C ALA A 61 -3.86 -6.54 14.08
N GLU A 62 -4.79 -5.81 13.46
CA GLU A 62 -6.19 -5.74 13.90
C GLU A 62 -6.98 -6.99 13.51
N ILE A 63 -6.74 -7.57 12.33
CA ILE A 63 -7.54 -8.67 11.81
C ILE A 63 -7.41 -9.95 12.66
N PHE A 64 -6.25 -10.19 13.29
CA PHE A 64 -6.09 -11.31 14.23
C PHE A 64 -6.79 -11.07 15.57
N ARG A 65 -6.96 -9.81 15.98
CA ARG A 65 -7.71 -9.46 17.20
C ARG A 65 -9.20 -9.70 17.03
N PHE A 66 -9.77 -9.31 15.88
CA PHE A 66 -11.22 -9.33 15.66
C PHE A 66 -11.74 -10.59 14.97
N ARG A 67 -10.96 -11.25 14.10
CA ARG A 67 -11.38 -12.47 13.40
C ARG A 67 -10.95 -13.76 14.09
N GLN A 68 -10.72 -13.76 15.40
CA GLN A 68 -10.38 -15.00 16.10
C GLN A 68 -11.50 -16.06 15.97
N ASP A 69 -12.76 -15.61 15.85
CA ASP A 69 -13.91 -16.48 15.62
C ASP A 69 -13.90 -17.18 14.25
N CYS A 70 -13.23 -16.59 13.25
CA CYS A 70 -13.01 -17.25 11.95
C CYS A 70 -12.02 -18.41 12.01
N TYR A 71 -11.13 -18.43 13.01
CA TYR A 71 -10.12 -19.46 13.19
C TYR A 71 -10.48 -20.48 14.27
N ARG A 72 -11.48 -20.17 15.11
CA ARG A 72 -12.02 -21.11 16.09
C ARG A 72 -12.75 -22.20 15.32
N THR A 73 -12.00 -23.25 14.99
CA THR A 73 -12.60 -24.55 14.74
C THR A 73 -13.55 -24.80 15.91
N SER A 74 -14.77 -25.25 15.64
CA SER A 74 -15.67 -25.78 16.65
C SER A 74 -15.02 -27.00 17.32
N SER A 75 -14.00 -26.77 18.14
CA SER A 75 -13.63 -27.69 19.19
C SER A 75 -14.80 -27.64 20.16
N LEU A 76 -15.75 -28.55 19.95
CA LEU A 76 -16.47 -29.18 21.05
C LEU A 76 -15.41 -29.44 22.12
N HIS A 77 -15.33 -28.61 23.13
CA HIS A 77 -15.08 -29.16 24.44
C HIS A 77 -16.36 -29.94 24.76
N PRO A 78 -16.32 -31.27 24.85
CA PRO A 78 -17.40 -31.95 25.54
C PRO A 78 -17.38 -31.34 26.95
N VAL A 79 -18.48 -30.70 27.33
CA VAL A 79 -18.74 -30.41 28.74
C VAL A 79 -18.63 -31.76 29.43
N SER A 80 -17.51 -31.98 30.11
CA SER A 80 -17.27 -33.15 30.91
C SER A 80 -18.42 -33.28 31.89
N SER A 81 -19.05 -34.43 31.80
CA SER A 81 -20.19 -34.86 32.59
C SER A 81 -19.88 -34.76 34.08
N ASP A 82 -20.29 -33.67 34.72
CA ASP A 82 -20.59 -33.70 36.15
C ASP A 82 -22.08 -33.98 36.31
N LYS A 83 -22.36 -35.28 36.44
CA LYS A 83 -23.63 -35.79 36.94
C LYS A 83 -23.78 -35.32 38.39
N ASN A 84 -24.47 -34.21 38.60
CA ASN A 84 -25.21 -33.94 39.83
C ASN A 84 -26.43 -33.09 39.49
N LEU A 85 -27.46 -33.79 39.03
CA LEU A 85 -28.81 -33.31 38.87
C LEU A 85 -29.43 -33.12 40.27
N THR A 86 -29.61 -31.88 40.72
CA THR A 86 -30.62 -31.53 41.72
C THR A 86 -31.59 -30.51 41.15
N ALA A 87 -32.73 -31.03 40.72
CA ALA A 87 -34.08 -30.44 40.74
C ALA A 87 -34.20 -28.90 40.80
N ALA A 88 -33.87 -28.22 39.70
CA ALA A 88 -34.37 -26.87 39.43
C ALA A 88 -34.56 -26.65 37.92
N SER A 89 -35.16 -27.63 37.23
CA SER A 89 -35.70 -27.41 35.89
C SER A 89 -37.13 -26.87 36.01
N ILE A 90 -37.48 -25.95 35.11
CA ILE A 90 -38.80 -25.33 34.90
C ILE A 90 -38.97 -24.01 35.67
N GLN A 91 -38.32 -22.96 35.20
CA GLN A 91 -38.95 -21.66 34.92
C GLN A 91 -37.90 -20.70 34.35
N ALA A 92 -38.00 -20.36 33.06
CA ALA A 92 -37.62 -19.04 32.52
C ALA A 92 -37.67 -19.05 30.98
N SER A 93 -38.85 -19.29 30.41
CA SER A 93 -39.25 -18.43 29.30
C SER A 93 -39.58 -17.06 29.91
N ILE A 94 -39.09 -16.00 29.30
CA ILE A 94 -39.34 -14.60 29.66
C ILE A 94 -38.59 -14.13 30.93
N VAL A 95 -37.29 -13.93 30.81
CA VAL A 95 -36.62 -12.87 31.59
C VAL A 95 -35.69 -12.12 30.64
N HIS A 96 -35.98 -10.83 30.51
CA HIS A 96 -35.06 -9.79 30.06
C HIS A 96 -33.67 -10.08 30.64
N GLN A 97 -32.79 -10.70 29.85
CA GLN A 97 -31.43 -10.93 30.30
C GLN A 97 -30.71 -9.59 30.16
N VAL A 98 -30.79 -8.81 31.24
CA VAL A 98 -29.78 -7.83 31.61
C VAL A 98 -28.45 -8.57 31.47
N VAL A 99 -27.79 -8.33 30.35
CA VAL A 99 -26.41 -8.74 30.12
C VAL A 99 -25.63 -8.09 31.24
N PRO A 100 -25.00 -8.86 32.16
CA PRO A 100 -24.12 -8.24 33.13
C PRO A 100 -23.05 -7.53 32.30
N HIS A 101 -22.84 -6.25 32.60
CA HIS A 101 -21.65 -5.51 32.18
C HIS A 101 -20.43 -6.30 32.67
N GLN A 102 -20.01 -7.27 31.87
CA GLN A 102 -18.70 -7.84 31.98
C GLN A 102 -17.80 -6.74 31.45
N ASP A 103 -16.99 -6.16 32.34
CA ASP A 103 -15.86 -5.34 31.96
C ASP A 103 -14.96 -6.20 31.07
N VAL A 104 -15.29 -6.26 29.79
CA VAL A 104 -14.45 -6.84 28.74
C VAL A 104 -13.29 -5.88 28.63
N SER A 105 -12.25 -6.16 29.41
CA SER A 105 -10.95 -5.54 29.22
C SER A 105 -10.62 -5.70 27.74
N CYS A 106 -10.72 -4.59 27.00
CA CYS A 106 -10.73 -4.48 25.54
C CYS A 106 -9.36 -4.82 24.90
N CYS A 107 -8.45 -5.37 25.69
CA CYS A 107 -7.10 -5.72 25.32
C CYS A 107 -6.97 -7.24 25.20
N GLN A 108 -7.41 -7.79 24.07
CA GLN A 108 -6.97 -9.12 23.64
C GLN A 108 -5.47 -9.05 23.37
N GLU A 109 -4.66 -9.82 24.10
CA GLU A 109 -3.22 -9.89 23.84
C GLU A 109 -2.93 -10.67 22.56
N LEU A 110 -1.94 -10.20 21.80
CA LEU A 110 -1.51 -10.84 20.56
C LEU A 110 -0.75 -12.13 20.90
N THR A 111 -1.08 -13.26 20.27
CA THR A 111 -0.44 -14.54 20.59
C THR A 111 0.89 -14.70 19.85
N ASP A 112 1.79 -15.55 20.35
CA ASP A 112 3.06 -15.88 19.66
C ASP A 112 2.84 -16.27 18.19
N SER A 113 1.76 -17.02 17.94
CA SER A 113 1.39 -17.43 16.59
C SER A 113 0.98 -16.28 15.67
N ASP A 114 0.46 -15.17 16.21
CA ASP A 114 0.10 -13.98 15.42
C ASP A 114 1.35 -13.17 15.08
N PHE A 115 2.30 -13.06 16.02
CA PHE A 115 3.61 -12.46 15.76
C PHE A 115 4.38 -13.20 14.67
N VAL A 116 4.38 -14.54 14.70
CA VAL A 116 4.99 -15.34 13.64
C VAL A 116 4.35 -15.04 12.29
N THR A 117 3.01 -14.96 12.22
CA THR A 117 2.32 -14.58 10.98
C THR A 117 2.67 -13.18 10.50
N MET A 118 2.76 -12.18 11.40
CA MET A 118 3.19 -10.83 11.05
C MET A 118 4.61 -10.82 10.48
N ILE A 119 5.56 -11.49 11.14
CA ILE A 119 6.95 -11.60 10.68
C ILE A 119 7.02 -12.27 9.32
N VAL A 120 6.35 -13.41 9.15
CA VAL A 120 6.32 -14.14 7.87
C VAL A 120 5.77 -13.24 6.76
N SER A 121 4.68 -12.51 7.02
CA SER A 121 4.10 -11.60 6.03
C SER A 121 5.04 -10.44 5.64
N SER A 122 5.86 -9.93 6.58
CA SER A 122 6.84 -8.87 6.31
C SER A 122 8.04 -9.34 5.49
N VAL A 123 8.41 -10.63 5.57
CA VAL A 123 9.46 -11.20 4.68
C VAL A 123 9.07 -11.05 3.21
N GLY A 124 7.77 -11.08 2.90
CA GLY A 124 7.26 -10.89 1.54
C GLY A 124 7.63 -9.56 0.90
N GLU A 125 7.82 -8.51 1.71
CA GLU A 125 8.25 -7.20 1.22
C GLU A 125 9.63 -7.29 0.56
N PHE A 126 10.57 -8.01 1.16
CA PHE A 126 11.92 -8.21 0.63
C PHE A 126 11.94 -9.14 -0.58
N VAL A 127 11.16 -10.23 -0.52
CA VAL A 127 11.09 -11.23 -1.60
C VAL A 127 10.54 -10.60 -2.88
N ASN A 128 9.63 -9.63 -2.77
CA ASN A 128 8.98 -9.05 -3.94
C ASN A 128 9.84 -8.02 -4.69
N ILE A 129 10.86 -7.43 -4.06
CA ILE A 129 11.74 -6.43 -4.69
C ILE A 129 12.46 -6.99 -5.95
N PRO A 130 13.14 -8.14 -5.91
CA PRO A 130 13.77 -8.68 -7.13
C PRO A 130 12.72 -9.07 -8.20
N ILE A 131 11.56 -9.57 -7.77
CA ILE A 131 10.46 -9.95 -8.68
C ILE A 131 9.97 -8.73 -9.46
N ILE A 132 9.71 -7.62 -8.76
CA ILE A 132 9.23 -6.40 -9.41
C ILE A 132 10.29 -5.81 -10.35
N VAL A 133 11.58 -5.82 -9.98
CA VAL A 133 12.66 -5.34 -10.86
C VAL A 133 12.67 -6.09 -12.18
N ILE A 134 12.66 -7.44 -12.13
CA ILE A 134 12.63 -8.27 -13.34
C ILE A 134 11.36 -8.00 -14.15
N LEU A 135 10.21 -7.92 -13.49
CA LEU A 135 8.93 -7.78 -14.18
C LEU A 135 8.75 -6.41 -14.84
N ILE A 136 9.27 -5.35 -14.22
CA ILE A 136 9.27 -3.98 -14.75
C ILE A 136 10.00 -3.93 -16.10
N ASP A 137 11.11 -4.65 -16.22
CA ASP A 137 11.92 -4.68 -17.46
C ASP A 137 11.23 -5.50 -18.56
N LEU A 138 10.35 -6.44 -18.20
CA LEU A 138 9.62 -7.30 -19.16
C LEU A 138 8.29 -6.69 -19.64
N LEU A 139 7.48 -6.18 -18.71
CA LEU A 139 6.12 -5.72 -18.99
C LEU A 139 6.00 -4.20 -19.19
N GLY A 140 7.06 -3.45 -18.89
CA GLY A 140 7.01 -1.99 -18.83
C GLY A 140 6.41 -1.49 -17.51
N ARG A 141 6.62 -0.20 -17.21
CA ARG A 141 6.39 0.35 -15.87
C ARG A 141 4.90 0.60 -15.63
N LYS A 142 4.20 1.13 -16.63
CA LYS A 142 2.79 1.48 -16.55
C LYS A 142 1.90 0.25 -16.37
N ILE A 143 2.13 -0.77 -17.20
CA ILE A 143 1.36 -2.02 -17.16
C ILE A 143 1.59 -2.73 -15.84
N THR A 144 2.85 -2.83 -15.41
CA THR A 144 3.21 -3.42 -14.11
C THR A 144 2.50 -2.70 -12.96
N MET A 145 2.51 -1.36 -12.95
CA MET A 145 1.85 -0.55 -11.91
C MET A 145 0.33 -0.78 -11.87
N GLY A 146 -0.32 -0.87 -13.03
CA GLY A 146 -1.75 -1.18 -13.13
C GLY A 146 -2.08 -2.60 -12.64
N ILE A 147 -1.33 -3.61 -13.09
CA ILE A 147 -1.53 -5.00 -12.69
C ILE A 147 -1.33 -5.18 -11.18
N TRP A 148 -0.25 -4.63 -10.61
CA TRP A 148 0.02 -4.74 -9.18
C TRP A 148 -1.06 -4.08 -8.31
N ASN A 149 -1.56 -2.91 -8.71
CA ASN A 149 -2.68 -2.24 -8.03
C ASN A 149 -3.96 -3.08 -8.13
N GLY A 150 -4.23 -3.68 -9.29
CA GLY A 150 -5.38 -4.56 -9.51
C GLY A 150 -5.32 -5.82 -8.65
N ILE A 151 -4.18 -6.50 -8.64
CA ILE A 151 -3.94 -7.69 -7.80
C ILE A 151 -4.08 -7.33 -6.31
N THR A 152 -3.52 -6.20 -5.88
CA THR A 152 -3.65 -5.72 -4.50
C THR A 152 -5.11 -5.51 -4.11
N GLY A 153 -5.91 -4.86 -4.97
CA GLY A 153 -7.35 -4.68 -4.74
C GLY A 153 -8.12 -6.00 -4.67
N LEU A 154 -7.81 -6.95 -5.56
CA LEU A 154 -8.41 -8.30 -5.52
C LEU A 154 -8.05 -9.05 -4.24
N MET A 155 -6.81 -8.94 -3.77
CA MET A 155 -6.37 -9.60 -2.54
C MET A 155 -7.01 -8.99 -1.29
N PHE A 156 -7.23 -7.67 -1.26
CA PHE A 156 -8.07 -7.04 -0.22
C PHE A 156 -9.51 -7.55 -0.25
N PHE A 157 -10.07 -7.83 -1.43
CA PHE A 157 -11.38 -8.45 -1.53
C PHE A 157 -11.37 -9.91 -1.03
N ILE A 158 -10.31 -10.67 -1.30
CA ILE A 158 -10.18 -12.05 -0.80
C ILE A 158 -10.11 -12.09 0.74
N LEU A 159 -9.52 -11.08 1.40
CA LEU A 159 -9.52 -10.95 2.87
C LEU A 159 -10.93 -10.84 3.48
N TYR A 160 -11.96 -10.52 2.68
CA TYR A 160 -13.36 -10.56 3.12
C TYR A 160 -13.79 -11.96 3.58
N ILE A 161 -13.28 -12.99 2.89
CA ILE A 161 -13.70 -14.37 3.10
C ILE A 161 -13.02 -14.92 4.35
N CYS A 162 -13.83 -15.48 5.25
CA CYS A 162 -13.36 -16.21 6.42
C CYS A 162 -12.62 -17.47 5.97
N MET A 163 -11.31 -17.54 6.19
CA MET A 163 -10.44 -18.62 5.73
C MET A 163 -9.59 -19.20 6.86
N SER A 164 -8.96 -20.35 6.62
CA SER A 164 -8.05 -20.95 7.59
C SER A 164 -6.87 -20.03 7.90
N ARG A 165 -6.29 -20.16 9.09
CA ARG A 165 -5.16 -19.33 9.56
C ARG A 165 -3.96 -19.33 8.58
N GLN A 166 -3.69 -20.47 7.96
CA GLN A 166 -2.60 -20.61 6.98
C GLN A 166 -2.92 -19.85 5.69
N ALA A 167 -4.16 -19.98 5.18
CA ALA A 167 -4.60 -19.25 4.00
C ALA A 167 -4.56 -17.73 4.24
N MET A 168 -5.02 -17.29 5.41
CA MET A 168 -4.99 -15.88 5.83
C MET A 168 -3.57 -15.32 5.81
N THR A 169 -2.63 -16.07 6.39
CA THR A 169 -1.21 -15.70 6.42
C THR A 169 -0.65 -15.57 5.01
N GLY A 170 -1.00 -16.50 4.11
CA GLY A 170 -0.58 -16.45 2.71
C GLY A 170 -1.15 -15.24 1.95
N VAL A 171 -2.42 -14.90 2.17
CA VAL A 171 -3.03 -13.71 1.55
C VAL A 171 -2.40 -12.43 2.09
N LEU A 172 -2.17 -12.32 3.41
CA LEU A 172 -1.51 -11.16 4.02
C LEU A 172 -0.07 -10.99 3.52
N PHE A 173 0.68 -12.09 3.37
CA PHE A 173 1.99 -12.09 2.74
C PHE A 173 1.91 -11.50 1.32
N GLY A 174 0.96 -11.96 0.51
CA GLY A 174 0.72 -11.46 -0.83
C GLY A 174 0.39 -9.97 -0.85
N VAL A 175 -0.60 -9.52 -0.07
CA VAL A 175 -1.00 -8.10 -0.03
C VAL A 175 0.16 -7.21 0.42
N ARG A 176 0.92 -7.59 1.48
CA ARG A 176 2.10 -6.84 1.93
C ARG A 176 3.17 -6.74 0.85
N ALA A 177 3.51 -7.87 0.25
CA ALA A 177 4.49 -7.94 -0.83
C ALA A 177 4.10 -7.01 -1.99
N MET A 178 2.85 -7.09 -2.46
CA MET A 178 2.37 -6.28 -3.58
C MET A 178 2.31 -4.79 -3.22
N ALA A 179 1.81 -4.43 -2.03
CA ALA A 179 1.69 -3.03 -1.61
C ALA A 179 3.07 -2.36 -1.41
N ALA A 180 4.06 -3.06 -0.88
CA ALA A 180 5.43 -2.54 -0.76
C ALA A 180 6.09 -2.29 -2.13
N ALA A 181 5.87 -3.21 -3.07
CA ALA A 181 6.36 -3.06 -4.44
C ALA A 181 5.67 -1.91 -5.19
N LEU A 182 4.40 -1.63 -4.94
CA LEU A 182 3.70 -0.48 -5.51
C LEU A 182 4.35 0.85 -5.14
N LEU A 183 4.71 1.03 -3.86
CA LEU A 183 5.44 2.22 -3.43
C LEU A 183 6.78 2.31 -4.13
N SER A 184 7.56 1.22 -4.15
CA SER A 184 8.86 1.18 -4.82
C SER A 184 8.77 1.53 -6.30
N LEU A 185 7.78 0.99 -7.00
CA LEU A 185 7.51 1.28 -8.41
C LEU A 185 7.06 2.73 -8.64
N ALA A 186 6.29 3.31 -7.72
CA ALA A 186 5.91 4.73 -7.79
C ALA A 186 7.13 5.66 -7.68
N TYR A 187 8.10 5.32 -6.82
CA TYR A 187 9.38 6.04 -6.73
C TYR A 187 10.19 5.92 -8.03
N VAL A 188 10.34 4.71 -8.57
CA VAL A 188 11.09 4.46 -9.82
C VAL A 188 10.44 5.20 -10.99
N TYR A 189 9.14 5.04 -11.18
CA TYR A 189 8.41 5.66 -12.29
C TYR A 189 8.47 7.19 -12.22
N THR A 190 8.37 7.79 -11.03
CA THR A 190 8.52 9.24 -10.86
C THR A 190 9.94 9.70 -11.23
N GLY A 191 10.96 8.91 -10.89
CA GLY A 191 12.35 9.16 -11.29
C GLY A 191 12.56 9.10 -12.80
N GLU A 192 11.87 8.20 -13.50
CA GLU A 192 12.01 8.00 -14.93
C GLU A 192 11.21 9.01 -15.78
N VAL A 193 10.01 9.40 -15.34
CA VAL A 193 9.14 10.32 -16.10
C VAL A 193 9.65 11.76 -16.08
N PHE A 194 10.12 12.24 -14.92
CA PHE A 194 10.44 13.66 -14.75
C PHE A 194 11.92 13.96 -15.03
N PRO A 195 12.23 15.07 -15.72
CA PRO A 195 13.62 15.45 -16.01
C PRO A 195 14.35 15.84 -14.72
N THR A 196 15.68 15.74 -14.75
CA THR A 196 16.56 15.95 -13.58
C THR A 196 16.31 17.29 -12.86
N THR A 197 15.93 18.34 -13.60
CA THR A 197 15.66 19.69 -13.10
C THR A 197 14.47 19.78 -12.15
N VAL A 198 13.42 18.99 -12.38
CA VAL A 198 12.16 19.00 -11.60
C VAL A 198 11.88 17.68 -10.87
N ARG A 199 12.67 16.63 -11.11
CA ARG A 199 12.50 15.29 -10.52
C ARG A 199 12.46 15.31 -9.00
N ALA A 200 13.43 15.96 -8.35
CA ALA A 200 13.49 16.02 -6.88
C ALA A 200 12.27 16.74 -6.30
N LEU A 201 11.76 17.76 -6.98
CA LEU A 201 10.56 18.49 -6.61
C LEU A 201 9.31 17.62 -6.74
N ALA A 202 9.18 16.90 -7.85
CA ALA A 202 8.08 15.96 -8.10
C ALA A 202 8.02 14.87 -7.02
N ILE A 203 9.16 14.20 -6.76
CA ILE A 203 9.26 13.17 -5.71
C ILE A 203 8.89 13.75 -4.34
N GLY A 204 9.35 14.97 -4.01
CA GLY A 204 9.01 15.62 -2.74
C GLY A 204 7.51 15.90 -2.57
N ILE A 205 6.85 16.40 -3.62
CA ILE A 205 5.41 16.69 -3.61
C ILE A 205 4.60 15.38 -3.51
N PHE A 206 4.93 14.38 -4.34
CA PHE A 206 4.18 13.12 -4.36
C PHE A 206 4.41 12.30 -3.09
N SER A 207 5.61 12.33 -2.52
CA SER A 207 5.90 11.75 -1.21
C SER A 207 5.09 12.41 -0.10
N SER A 208 4.93 13.74 -0.14
CA SER A 208 4.07 14.46 0.81
C SER A 208 2.61 14.01 0.73
N VAL A 209 2.08 13.82 -0.49
CA VAL A 209 0.72 13.30 -0.71
C VAL A 209 0.59 11.85 -0.22
N SER A 210 1.63 11.02 -0.41
CA SER A 210 1.62 9.65 0.11
C SER A 210 1.55 9.57 1.64
N ARG A 211 2.15 10.55 2.34
CA ARG A 211 2.02 10.65 3.81
C ARG A 211 0.59 10.94 4.24
N LEU A 212 -0.19 11.67 3.45
CA LEU A 212 -1.62 11.84 3.74
C LEU A 212 -2.35 10.50 3.67
N GLY A 213 -2.02 9.64 2.69
CA GLY A 213 -2.55 8.27 2.63
C GLY A 213 -2.14 7.42 3.83
N ALA A 214 -0.89 7.55 4.29
CA ALA A 214 -0.44 6.90 5.52
C ALA A 214 -1.21 7.39 6.76
N MET A 215 -1.48 8.70 6.85
CA MET A 215 -2.18 9.32 7.98
C MET A 215 -3.67 8.98 8.03
N THR A 216 -4.33 8.77 6.88
CA THR A 216 -5.74 8.35 6.85
C THR A 216 -5.93 6.88 7.20
N THR A 217 -4.89 6.07 7.02
CA THR A 217 -4.92 4.63 7.28
C THR A 217 -5.32 4.25 8.71
N PRO A 218 -4.70 4.75 9.79
CA PRO A 218 -5.07 4.33 11.16
C PRO A 218 -6.53 4.61 11.49
N TYR A 219 -7.12 5.68 10.94
CA TYR A 219 -8.55 5.92 11.09
C TYR A 219 -9.40 4.79 10.47
N VAL A 220 -9.05 4.35 9.26
CA VAL A 220 -9.78 3.26 8.58
C VAL A 220 -9.50 1.91 9.25
N ALA A 221 -8.25 1.62 9.57
CA ALA A 221 -7.82 0.34 10.13
C ALA A 221 -8.22 0.13 11.59
N GLN A 222 -8.22 1.18 12.41
CA GLN A 222 -8.37 1.05 13.87
C GLN A 222 -9.70 1.58 14.40
N VAL A 223 -10.35 2.52 13.70
CA VAL A 223 -11.66 3.04 14.11
C VAL A 223 -12.77 2.40 13.29
N MET A 224 -12.68 2.49 11.96
CA MET A 224 -13.75 2.02 11.07
C MET A 224 -13.91 0.49 11.04
N LEU A 225 -12.79 -0.24 11.11
CA LEU A 225 -12.77 -1.71 11.10
C LEU A 225 -13.50 -2.32 12.32
N PRO A 226 -13.20 -1.93 13.58
CA PRO A 226 -13.89 -2.52 14.74
C PRO A 226 -15.25 -1.90 15.08
N GLU A 227 -15.43 -0.58 14.94
CA GLU A 227 -16.63 0.09 15.47
C GLU A 227 -17.78 0.18 14.47
N TYR A 228 -17.48 0.25 13.17
CA TYR A 228 -18.49 0.48 12.14
C TYR A 228 -18.77 -0.78 11.32
N SER A 229 -17.80 -1.22 10.53
CA SER A 229 -17.97 -2.37 9.65
C SER A 229 -16.62 -2.80 9.10
N GLU A 230 -16.27 -4.06 9.36
CA GLU A 230 -15.11 -4.69 8.75
C GLU A 230 -15.18 -4.67 7.22
N ILE A 231 -16.37 -4.93 6.68
CA ILE A 231 -16.66 -4.96 5.25
C ILE A 231 -16.43 -3.57 4.64
N GLY A 232 -16.86 -2.53 5.35
CA GLY A 232 -16.68 -1.14 4.94
C GLY A 232 -15.20 -0.75 4.84
N ALA A 233 -14.39 -1.13 5.82
CA ALA A 233 -12.96 -0.80 5.81
C ALA A 233 -12.22 -1.55 4.69
N LEU A 234 -12.40 -2.87 4.57
CA LEU A 234 -11.75 -3.68 3.53
C LEU A 234 -12.17 -3.27 2.11
N SER A 235 -13.45 -2.97 1.90
CA SER A 235 -13.95 -2.50 0.60
C SER A 235 -13.38 -1.15 0.22
N LEU A 236 -13.10 -0.26 1.17
CA LEU A 236 -12.44 1.02 0.92
C LEU A 236 -11.00 0.84 0.41
N TYR A 237 -10.22 -0.05 1.05
CA TYR A 237 -8.86 -0.40 0.56
C TYR A 237 -8.89 -1.02 -0.85
N ALA A 238 -9.83 -1.94 -1.09
CA ALA A 238 -9.99 -2.57 -2.40
C ALA A 238 -10.39 -1.54 -3.47
N ALA A 239 -11.38 -0.68 -3.19
CA ALA A 239 -11.88 0.32 -4.13
C ALA A 239 -10.80 1.34 -4.50
N ILE A 240 -10.04 1.86 -3.53
CA ILE A 240 -8.95 2.80 -3.79
C ILE A 240 -7.83 2.13 -4.62
N SER A 241 -7.48 0.87 -4.32
CA SER A 241 -6.47 0.12 -5.07
C SER A 241 -6.91 -0.12 -6.52
N LEU A 242 -8.17 -0.52 -6.74
CA LEU A 242 -8.74 -0.72 -8.08
C LEU A 242 -8.85 0.59 -8.86
N LEU A 243 -9.23 1.69 -8.19
CA LEU A 243 -9.20 3.02 -8.81
C LEU A 243 -7.78 3.37 -9.26
N CYS A 244 -6.77 3.14 -8.42
CA CYS A 244 -5.37 3.36 -8.77
C CYS A 244 -4.91 2.47 -9.93
N ALA A 245 -5.43 1.24 -10.04
CA ALA A 245 -5.18 0.36 -11.18
C ALA A 245 -5.68 0.99 -12.49
N VAL A 246 -6.93 1.50 -12.49
CA VAL A 246 -7.50 2.20 -13.64
C VAL A 246 -6.70 3.45 -13.99
N LEU A 247 -6.37 4.29 -13.00
CA LEU A 247 -5.58 5.50 -13.22
C LEU A 247 -4.17 5.18 -13.77
N SER A 248 -3.57 4.08 -13.34
CA SER A 248 -2.29 3.61 -13.85
C SER A 248 -2.37 3.25 -15.34
N PHE A 249 -3.45 2.60 -15.79
CA PHE A 249 -3.66 2.33 -17.22
C PHE A 249 -3.99 3.58 -18.04
N VAL A 250 -4.48 4.65 -17.41
CA VAL A 250 -4.75 5.94 -18.07
C VAL A 250 -3.48 6.80 -18.21
N LEU A 251 -2.38 6.49 -17.51
CA LEU A 251 -1.14 7.26 -17.60
C LEU A 251 -0.67 7.41 -19.06
N PRO A 252 -0.36 8.63 -19.53
CA PRO A 252 -0.07 8.87 -20.96
C PRO A 252 1.33 8.45 -21.39
N ILE A 253 2.26 8.28 -20.44
CA ILE A 253 3.69 8.09 -20.72
C ILE A 253 4.08 6.68 -20.29
N GLU A 254 4.70 5.93 -21.19
CA GLU A 254 5.45 4.71 -20.86
C GLU A 254 6.94 5.06 -20.80
N THR A 255 7.63 4.62 -19.74
CA THR A 255 9.05 4.93 -19.51
C THR A 255 9.98 3.80 -19.96
N ALA A 256 9.44 2.65 -20.36
CA ALA A 256 10.20 1.54 -20.93
C ALA A 256 11.06 2.00 -22.12
N GLY A 257 12.38 1.79 -22.03
CA GLY A 257 13.33 2.05 -23.12
C GLY A 257 13.60 3.53 -23.46
N ARG A 258 13.15 4.50 -22.66
CA ARG A 258 13.42 5.92 -22.89
C ARG A 258 14.66 6.39 -22.16
N GLU A 259 15.47 7.22 -22.82
CA GLU A 259 16.56 7.95 -22.16
C GLU A 259 16.00 8.99 -21.19
N LEU A 260 16.71 9.21 -20.09
CA LEU A 260 16.31 10.17 -19.06
C LEU A 260 16.40 11.60 -19.62
N PRO A 261 15.30 12.37 -19.69
CA PRO A 261 15.35 13.73 -20.20
C PRO A 261 16.17 14.62 -19.24
N ASN A 262 17.14 15.34 -19.79
CA ASN A 262 18.04 16.22 -19.01
C ASN A 262 17.44 17.62 -18.81
N THR A 263 16.57 18.06 -19.72
CA THR A 263 15.89 19.36 -19.71
C THR A 263 14.46 19.21 -20.22
N ILE A 264 13.61 20.18 -19.89
CA ILE A 264 12.29 20.35 -20.50
C ILE A 264 12.59 20.97 -21.86
N GLU A 265 12.15 20.36 -22.97
CA GLU A 265 12.43 20.84 -24.34
C GLU A 265 12.33 22.38 -24.43
N GLU A 266 13.47 23.05 -24.64
CA GLU A 266 13.46 24.33 -25.33
C GLU A 266 13.14 23.98 -26.78
N PRO A 267 12.10 24.56 -27.40
CA PRO A 267 11.89 24.37 -28.82
C PRO A 267 13.15 24.86 -29.52
N ASP A 268 13.86 23.95 -30.18
CA ASP A 268 14.98 24.29 -31.05
C ASP A 268 14.46 25.32 -32.07
N SER A 269 14.83 26.58 -31.85
CA SER A 269 14.62 27.64 -32.82
C SER A 269 15.67 27.47 -33.91
N GLU A 270 15.30 26.75 -34.97
CA GLU A 270 15.84 27.01 -36.32
C GLU A 270 15.06 28.14 -36.99
#